data_AF-A0A965VC50-F1
#
_entry.id   AF-A0A965VC50-F1
#
_cell.length_a   1.000
_cell.length_b   1.000
_cell.length_c   1.000
_cell.angle_alpha   90.00
_cell.angle_beta   90.00
_cell.angle_gamma   90.00
#
_symmetry.space_group_name_H-M   'P 1'
#
loop_
_entity.id
_entity.type
_entity.pdbx_description
1 polymer ?
#
loop_
_entity_poly.entity_id
_entity_poly.type
_entity_poly.pdbx_seq_one_letter_code
_entity_poly.pdbx_strand_id
1 'polypeptide(L)'
;FATSLSPWVVTLDALQPFRVAGPEQTVPVLPYLNSKGPQAYDINLEVWLKSAKMSEPVRICRTNFKHMYWNMAQQLAHMASNGTNIDVGDVYGSGTISGPTPDSFGSMLELCWKGTKPLSLPDGTTRTFLQDGDTVIMNGWCEKEGVRVGFGEVRTEILPAD
;
A
#
# COMPACT_ATOMS: atom_id res chain seq x y z
N PHE A 1 -16.74 -3.81 3.70
CA PHE A 1 -17.89 -3.65 2.79
C PHE A 1 -17.51 -2.92 1.50
N ALA A 2 -16.45 -2.09 1.49
CA ALA A 2 -15.99 -1.37 0.30
C ALA A 2 -14.48 -1.54 0.09
N THR A 3 -14.02 -1.29 -1.13
CA THR A 3 -12.61 -1.15 -1.52
C THR A 3 -12.52 0.02 -2.48
N SER A 4 -11.50 0.87 -2.29
CA SER A 4 -11.29 2.07 -3.11
C SER A 4 -9.97 1.95 -3.85
N LEU A 5 -9.96 2.34 -5.12
CA LEU A 5 -8.79 2.36 -6.00
C LEU A 5 -8.61 3.78 -6.52
N SER A 6 -7.36 4.20 -6.76
CA SER A 6 -7.12 5.45 -7.47
C SER A 6 -7.59 5.34 -8.93
N PRO A 7 -7.98 6.45 -9.57
CA PRO A 7 -8.57 6.42 -10.91
C PRO A 7 -7.54 6.21 -12.04
N TRP A 8 -6.24 6.33 -11.75
CA TRP A 8 -5.17 6.31 -12.76
C TRP A 8 -4.39 5.00 -12.73
N VAL A 9 -4.48 4.23 -13.81
CA VAL A 9 -3.69 3.02 -14.02
C VAL A 9 -2.31 3.41 -14.56
N VAL A 10 -1.29 3.40 -13.70
CA VAL A 10 0.11 3.58 -14.09
C VAL A 10 0.62 2.30 -14.73
N THR A 11 1.14 2.38 -15.96
CA THR A 11 1.61 1.21 -16.70
C THR A 11 2.92 0.65 -16.13
N LEU A 12 3.14 -0.66 -16.28
CA LEU A 12 4.41 -1.27 -15.89
C LEU A 12 5.61 -0.68 -16.64
N ASP A 13 5.43 -0.24 -17.89
CA ASP A 13 6.46 0.44 -18.67
C ASP A 13 6.90 1.75 -18.01
N ALA A 14 5.95 2.55 -17.50
CA ALA A 14 6.26 3.77 -16.76
C ALA A 14 6.97 3.48 -15.43
N LEU A 15 6.74 2.31 -14.84
CA LEU A 15 7.39 1.88 -13.60
C LEU A 15 8.77 1.25 -13.82
N GLN A 16 9.12 0.87 -15.05
CA GLN A 16 10.34 0.14 -15.37
C GLN A 16 11.64 0.84 -14.89
N PRO A 17 11.80 2.18 -14.98
CA PRO A 17 12.99 2.87 -14.46
C PRO A 17 13.19 2.76 -12.94
N PHE A 18 12.13 2.41 -12.20
CA PHE A 18 12.08 2.33 -10.74
C PHE A 18 12.10 0.89 -10.23
N ARG A 19 12.35 -0.08 -11.11
CA ARG A 19 12.53 -1.49 -10.75
C ARG A 19 13.80 -1.66 -9.92
N VAL A 20 13.70 -2.35 -8.79
CA VAL A 20 14.77 -2.55 -7.81
C VAL A 20 14.81 -3.99 -7.29
N ALA A 21 15.90 -4.38 -6.63
CA ALA A 21 15.94 -5.64 -5.89
C ALA A 21 14.92 -5.59 -4.75
N GLY A 22 14.15 -6.66 -4.60
CA GLY A 22 13.23 -6.84 -3.48
C GLY A 22 13.93 -7.46 -2.26
N PRO A 23 13.17 -7.80 -1.21
CA PRO A 23 13.68 -8.57 -0.07
C PRO A 23 14.23 -9.92 -0.54
N GLU A 24 15.29 -10.38 0.12
CA GLU A 24 15.84 -11.71 -0.13
C GLU A 24 14.88 -12.79 0.39
N GLN A 25 14.55 -13.76 -0.48
CA GLN A 25 13.78 -14.93 -0.08
C GLN A 25 14.72 -15.97 0.55
N THR A 26 14.76 -16.01 1.88
CA THR A 26 15.67 -16.89 2.64
C THR A 26 15.22 -18.34 2.70
N VAL A 27 13.92 -18.58 2.50
CA VAL A 27 13.36 -19.92 2.32
C VAL A 27 13.28 -20.22 0.83
N PRO A 28 13.91 -21.31 0.34
CA PRO A 28 13.84 -21.68 -1.07
C PRO A 28 12.41 -21.82 -1.56
N VAL A 29 12.10 -21.21 -2.69
CA VAL A 29 10.80 -21.31 -3.35
C VAL A 29 10.78 -22.45 -4.36
N LEU A 30 9.59 -22.98 -4.65
CA LEU A 30 9.42 -23.99 -5.71
C LEU A 30 9.83 -23.42 -7.08
N PRO A 31 10.29 -24.25 -8.03
CA PRO A 31 10.83 -23.78 -9.30
C PRO A 31 9.91 -22.84 -10.10
N TYR A 32 8.58 -23.05 -10.06
CA TYR A 32 7.62 -22.22 -10.77
C TYR A 32 7.44 -20.80 -10.18
N LEU A 33 7.89 -20.59 -8.94
CA LEU A 33 7.92 -19.27 -8.29
C LEU A 33 9.29 -18.63 -8.35
N ASN A 34 10.29 -19.28 -8.95
CA ASN A 34 11.61 -18.70 -9.07
C ASN A 34 11.57 -17.54 -10.08
N SER A 35 12.23 -16.43 -9.74
CA SER A 35 12.26 -15.23 -10.57
C SER A 35 13.70 -14.72 -10.69
N LYS A 36 14.05 -14.15 -11.85
CA LYS A 36 15.41 -13.67 -12.14
C LYS A 36 15.46 -12.15 -12.10
N GLY A 37 16.57 -11.61 -11.60
CA GLY A 37 16.82 -10.17 -11.57
C GLY A 37 15.90 -9.39 -10.63
N PRO A 38 15.95 -8.05 -10.70
CA PRO A 38 15.09 -7.16 -9.91
C PRO A 38 13.60 -7.37 -10.20
N GLN A 39 12.78 -7.61 -9.18
CA GLN A 39 11.33 -7.84 -9.32
C GLN A 39 10.47 -6.95 -8.42
N ALA A 40 11.07 -6.07 -7.62
CA ALA A 40 10.37 -5.07 -6.83
C ALA A 40 10.37 -3.72 -7.54
N TYR A 41 9.55 -2.79 -7.06
CA TYR A 41 9.50 -1.40 -7.55
C TYR A 41 9.63 -0.43 -6.38
N ASP A 42 10.45 0.61 -6.55
CA ASP A 42 10.62 1.69 -5.59
C ASP A 42 9.46 2.68 -5.69
N ILE A 43 8.36 2.37 -5.01
CA ILE A 43 7.13 3.17 -4.98
C ILE A 43 6.96 3.67 -3.55
N ASN A 44 7.16 4.97 -3.35
CA ASN A 44 6.87 5.64 -2.10
C ASN A 44 5.36 5.67 -1.91
N LEU A 45 4.90 5.28 -0.72
CA LEU A 45 3.48 5.23 -0.37
C LEU A 45 3.27 6.00 0.92
N GLU A 46 2.23 6.80 0.96
CA GLU A 46 1.82 7.53 2.16
C GLU A 46 0.33 7.37 2.41
N VAL A 47 -0.02 7.24 3.68
CA VAL A 47 -1.41 7.29 4.16
C VAL A 47 -1.55 8.47 5.11
N TRP A 48 -2.57 9.27 4.85
CA TRP A 48 -2.92 10.47 5.58
C TRP A 48 -4.33 10.32 6.17
N LEU A 49 -4.52 10.86 7.36
CA LEU A 49 -5.78 10.86 8.08
C LEU A 49 -6.20 12.31 8.36
N LYS A 50 -7.45 12.63 8.08
CA LYS A 50 -8.07 13.90 8.44
C LYS A 50 -9.32 13.62 9.27
N SER A 51 -9.32 14.03 10.55
CA SER A 51 -10.56 14.03 11.33
C SER A 51 -11.49 15.17 10.90
N ALA A 52 -12.77 15.08 11.26
CA ALA A 52 -13.73 16.17 11.05
C ALA A 52 -13.33 17.50 11.73
N LYS A 53 -12.46 17.48 12.76
CA LYS A 53 -12.01 18.67 13.49
C LYS A 53 -10.73 19.29 12.91
N MET A 54 -10.01 18.56 12.07
CA MET A 54 -8.72 18.99 11.51
C MET A 54 -8.93 19.87 10.28
N SER A 55 -8.17 20.96 10.17
CA SER A 55 -8.10 21.76 8.93
C SER A 55 -7.34 21.00 7.83
N GLU A 56 -6.17 20.46 8.19
CA GLU A 56 -5.25 19.75 7.30
C GLU A 56 -5.07 18.29 7.73
N PRO A 57 -4.86 17.35 6.79
CA PRO A 57 -4.58 15.95 7.12
C PRO A 57 -3.20 15.77 7.80
N VAL A 58 -3.06 14.71 8.58
CA VAL A 58 -1.77 14.28 9.16
C VAL A 58 -1.32 12.95 8.56
N ARG A 59 -0.03 12.81 8.24
CA ARG A 59 0.53 11.55 7.74
C ARG A 59 0.63 10.55 8.88
N ILE A 60 0.00 9.39 8.72
CA ILE A 60 0.00 8.32 9.73
C ILE A 60 0.85 7.11 9.31
N CYS A 61 1.15 6.98 8.02
CA CYS A 61 2.04 5.94 7.50
C CYS A 61 2.85 6.49 6.33
N ARG A 62 4.14 6.14 6.29
CA ARG A 62 4.97 6.22 5.09
C ARG A 62 5.74 4.93 4.92
N THR A 63 5.53 4.28 3.80
CA THR A 63 6.12 2.98 3.49
C THR A 63 6.55 2.93 2.04
N ASN A 64 6.97 1.76 1.58
CA ASN A 64 7.38 1.55 0.21
C ASN A 64 6.97 0.18 -0.31
N PHE A 65 6.49 0.12 -1.55
CA PHE A 65 6.11 -1.14 -2.20
C PHE A 65 7.28 -2.12 -2.33
N LYS A 66 8.53 -1.64 -2.34
CA LYS A 66 9.72 -2.51 -2.41
C LYS A 66 9.90 -3.44 -1.21
N HIS A 67 9.13 -3.26 -0.14
CA HIS A 67 9.13 -4.17 1.01
C HIS A 67 8.34 -5.46 0.79
N MET A 68 7.59 -5.59 -0.32
CA MET A 68 6.83 -6.80 -0.64
C MET A 68 7.75 -8.01 -0.81
N TYR A 69 7.58 -9.03 0.04
CA TYR A 69 8.36 -10.27 0.02
C TYR A 69 8.05 -11.16 -1.20
N TRP A 70 6.79 -11.14 -1.66
CA TRP A 70 6.34 -11.80 -2.88
C TRP A 70 6.11 -10.75 -3.95
N ASN A 71 6.77 -10.88 -5.09
CA ASN A 71 6.61 -9.94 -6.19
C ASN A 71 5.34 -10.23 -7.02
N MET A 72 4.91 -9.25 -7.83
CA MET A 72 3.69 -9.36 -8.65
C MET A 72 3.72 -10.56 -9.61
N ALA A 73 4.89 -10.89 -10.17
CA ALA A 73 5.03 -12.03 -11.08
C ALA A 73 4.82 -13.37 -10.35
N GLN A 74 5.35 -13.50 -9.12
CA GLN A 74 5.11 -14.67 -8.28
C GLN A 74 3.65 -14.79 -7.86
N GLN A 75 3.00 -13.68 -7.50
CA GLN A 75 1.58 -13.66 -7.14
C GLN A 75 0.71 -14.16 -8.30
N LEU A 76 0.94 -13.63 -9.50
CA LEU A 76 0.19 -14.03 -10.69
C LEU A 76 0.47 -15.49 -11.11
N ALA A 77 1.75 -15.91 -11.07
CA ALA A 77 2.14 -17.29 -11.36
C ALA A 77 1.48 -18.27 -10.39
N HIS A 78 1.40 -17.92 -9.11
CA HIS A 78 0.71 -18.72 -8.11
C HIS A 78 -0.80 -18.75 -8.36
N MET A 79 -1.42 -17.60 -8.65
CA MET A 79 -2.85 -17.49 -8.91
C MET A 79 -3.32 -18.43 -10.04
N ALA A 80 -2.58 -18.48 -11.15
CA ALA A 80 -2.91 -19.32 -12.29
C ALA A 80 -2.46 -20.79 -12.17
N SER A 81 -1.72 -21.15 -11.11
CA SER A 81 -1.04 -22.46 -11.01
C SER A 81 -1.98 -23.67 -10.98
N ASN A 82 -3.23 -23.48 -10.59
CA ASN A 82 -4.26 -24.52 -10.57
C ASN A 82 -5.15 -24.54 -11.84
N GLY A 83 -4.79 -23.75 -12.86
CA GLY A 83 -5.60 -23.59 -14.08
C GLY A 83 -6.70 -22.54 -13.96
N THR A 84 -6.68 -21.68 -12.93
CA THR A 84 -7.57 -20.51 -12.88
C THR A 84 -7.27 -19.56 -14.05
N ASN A 85 -8.32 -19.16 -14.76
CA ASN A 85 -8.21 -18.20 -15.85
C ASN A 85 -7.87 -16.81 -15.32
N ILE A 86 -7.15 -16.03 -16.13
CA ILE A 86 -6.87 -14.61 -15.87
C ILE A 86 -7.50 -13.82 -17.00
N ASP A 87 -8.33 -12.85 -16.65
CA ASP A 87 -9.07 -12.04 -17.61
C ASP A 87 -8.61 -10.57 -17.60
N VAL A 88 -8.86 -9.88 -18.72
CA VAL A 88 -8.57 -8.46 -18.83
C VAL A 88 -9.45 -7.68 -17.86
N GLY A 89 -8.82 -6.90 -16.99
CA GLY A 89 -9.50 -6.11 -15.97
C GLY A 89 -9.49 -6.76 -14.58
N ASP A 90 -8.94 -7.97 -14.44
CA ASP A 90 -8.71 -8.57 -13.12
C ASP A 90 -7.79 -7.68 -12.26
N VAL A 91 -8.14 -7.56 -10.98
CA VAL A 91 -7.41 -6.74 -10.01
C VAL A 91 -6.86 -7.64 -8.90
N TYR A 92 -5.54 -7.60 -8.73
CA TYR A 92 -4.84 -8.35 -7.69
C TYR A 92 -4.28 -7.39 -6.64
N GLY A 93 -4.77 -7.51 -5.40
CA GLY A 93 -4.25 -6.74 -4.27
C GLY A 93 -2.92 -7.32 -3.78
N SER A 94 -1.97 -6.45 -3.45
CA SER A 94 -0.69 -6.86 -2.85
C SER A 94 -0.84 -7.48 -1.46
N GLY A 95 -1.93 -7.19 -0.77
CA GLY A 95 -2.04 -7.25 0.68
C GLY A 95 -1.58 -5.95 1.33
N THR A 96 -1.79 -5.83 2.64
CA THR A 96 -1.33 -4.68 3.43
C THR A 96 0.19 -4.53 3.34
N ILE A 97 0.66 -3.33 2.99
CA ILE A 97 2.09 -3.04 2.82
C ILE A 97 2.62 -2.44 4.12
N SER A 98 3.40 -3.21 4.86
CA SER A 98 4.07 -2.78 6.08
C SER A 98 5.58 -2.85 5.91
N GLY A 99 6.27 -1.75 6.20
CA GLY A 99 7.72 -1.70 6.22
C GLY A 99 8.30 -2.14 7.57
N PRO A 100 9.63 -2.04 7.73
CA PRO A 100 10.32 -2.54 8.94
C PRO A 100 10.16 -1.62 10.16
N THR A 101 9.69 -0.38 10.00
CA THR A 101 9.56 0.59 11.09
C THR A 101 8.09 0.84 11.46
N PRO A 102 7.78 1.15 12.74
CA PRO A 102 6.39 1.35 13.16
C PRO A 102 5.62 2.44 12.39
N ASP A 103 6.28 3.49 11.93
CA ASP A 103 5.70 4.57 11.11
C ASP A 103 5.46 4.18 9.64
N SER A 104 5.79 2.94 9.28
CA SER A 104 5.61 2.35 7.95
C SER A 104 4.61 1.18 7.92
N PHE A 105 3.87 0.96 9.02
CA PHE A 105 2.84 -0.07 9.10
C PHE A 105 1.58 0.33 8.32
N GLY A 106 1.04 -0.59 7.52
CA GLY A 106 0.01 -0.32 6.52
C GLY A 106 -1.44 -0.33 7.02
N SER A 107 -1.67 -0.54 8.32
CA SER A 107 -3.02 -0.57 8.89
C SER A 107 -3.10 0.07 10.27
N MET A 108 -4.28 0.59 10.63
CA MET A 108 -4.52 1.09 12.00
C MET A 108 -4.38 -0.01 13.06
N LEU A 109 -4.69 -1.27 12.69
CA LEU A 109 -4.52 -2.42 13.56
C LEU A 109 -3.05 -2.56 14.01
N GLU A 110 -2.11 -2.40 13.09
CA GLU A 110 -0.68 -2.46 13.35
C GLU A 110 -0.18 -1.18 14.01
N LEU A 111 -0.50 0.00 13.44
CA LEU A 111 -0.09 1.31 13.95
C LEU A 111 -0.51 1.50 15.41
N CYS A 112 -1.72 1.07 15.76
CA CYS A 112 -2.27 1.22 17.11
C CYS A 112 -2.09 -0.02 17.98
N TRP A 113 -1.36 -1.03 17.50
CA TRP A 113 -1.11 -2.30 18.18
C TRP A 113 -2.36 -2.93 18.80
N LYS A 114 -3.36 -3.24 17.97
CA LYS A 114 -4.67 -3.75 18.40
C LYS A 114 -5.36 -2.82 19.41
N GLY A 115 -5.15 -1.52 19.26
CA GLY A 115 -5.73 -0.47 20.08
C GLY A 115 -5.02 -0.22 21.42
N THR A 116 -3.94 -0.94 21.75
CA THR A 116 -3.21 -0.69 23.01
C THR A 116 -2.25 0.49 22.93
N LYS A 117 -2.00 1.02 21.74
CA LYS A 117 -1.16 2.20 21.50
C LYS A 117 -1.91 3.23 20.63
N PRO A 118 -2.82 4.04 21.20
CA PRO A 118 -3.56 5.03 20.42
C PRO A 118 -2.64 6.02 19.71
N LEU A 119 -3.00 6.39 18.48
CA LEU A 119 -2.31 7.39 17.67
C LEU A 119 -2.81 8.78 18.04
N SER A 120 -1.92 9.68 18.44
CA SER A 120 -2.26 11.08 18.75
C SER A 120 -2.38 11.92 17.48
N LEU A 121 -3.45 12.68 17.36
CA LEU A 121 -3.70 13.58 16.23
C LEU A 121 -3.40 15.04 16.61
N PRO A 122 -3.10 15.92 15.62
CA PRO A 122 -2.81 17.34 15.88
C PRO A 122 -3.96 18.13 16.52
N ASP A 123 -5.21 17.66 16.38
CA ASP A 123 -6.40 18.28 16.98
C ASP A 123 -6.58 17.93 18.47
N GLY A 124 -5.61 17.22 19.07
CA GLY A 124 -5.64 16.76 20.46
C GLY A 124 -6.48 15.50 20.69
N THR A 125 -7.12 14.96 19.65
CA THR A 125 -7.83 13.68 19.72
C THR A 125 -6.87 12.51 19.50
N THR A 126 -7.34 11.29 19.74
CA THR A 126 -6.60 10.06 19.45
C THR A 126 -7.42 9.12 18.58
N ARG A 127 -6.75 8.15 17.95
CA ARG A 127 -7.40 7.05 17.23
C ARG A 127 -6.78 5.70 17.59
N THR A 128 -7.62 4.68 17.66
CA THR A 128 -7.22 3.27 17.62
C THR A 128 -7.70 2.61 16.34
N PHE A 129 -8.90 3.00 15.88
CA PHE A 129 -9.48 2.72 14.57
C PHE A 129 -10.16 3.99 14.05
N LEU A 130 -10.63 3.94 12.80
CA LEU A 130 -11.36 5.04 12.18
C LEU A 130 -12.68 5.33 12.92
N GLN A 131 -13.07 6.59 12.92
CA GLN A 131 -14.34 7.09 13.42
C GLN A 131 -15.13 7.75 12.28
N ASP A 132 -16.44 7.92 12.47
CA ASP A 132 -17.28 8.65 11.53
C ASP A 132 -16.75 10.07 11.30
N GLY A 133 -16.75 10.51 10.04
CA GLY A 133 -16.19 11.78 9.59
C GLY A 133 -14.66 11.77 9.42
N ASP A 134 -13.96 10.67 9.74
CA ASP A 134 -12.56 10.53 9.37
C ASP A 134 -12.44 10.32 7.85
N THR A 135 -11.53 11.07 7.23
CA THR A 135 -11.14 10.86 5.83
C THR A 135 -9.76 10.22 5.75
N VAL A 136 -9.66 9.11 5.04
CA VAL A 136 -8.40 8.45 4.69
C VAL A 136 -7.99 8.87 3.28
N ILE A 137 -6.74 9.27 3.13
CA ILE A 137 -6.15 9.72 1.86
C ILE A 137 -4.88 8.90 1.63
N MET A 138 -4.77 8.25 0.47
CA MET A 138 -3.56 7.51 0.08
C MET A 138 -2.96 8.09 -1.18
N ASN A 139 -1.64 8.23 -1.17
CA ASN A 139 -0.84 8.75 -2.27
C ASN A 139 0.32 7.81 -2.55
N GLY A 140 0.70 7.69 -3.82
CA GLY A 140 1.82 6.87 -4.26
C GLY A 140 2.62 7.52 -5.38
N TRP A 141 3.95 7.39 -5.33
CA TRP A 141 4.81 7.86 -6.41
C TRP A 141 6.17 7.17 -6.44
N CYS A 142 6.72 7.04 -7.65
CA CYS A 142 8.11 6.72 -7.87
C CYS A 142 8.90 8.01 -8.12
N GLU A 143 10.15 8.06 -7.69
CA GLU A 143 11.02 9.20 -7.94
C GLU A 143 12.48 8.79 -8.11
N LYS A 144 13.11 9.28 -9.17
CA LYS A 144 14.51 9.00 -9.51
C LYS A 144 15.04 10.13 -10.36
N GLU A 145 16.18 10.70 -9.99
CA GLU A 145 16.89 11.72 -10.79
C GLU A 145 15.99 12.91 -11.20
N GLY A 146 15.10 13.34 -10.30
CA GLY A 146 14.18 14.46 -10.53
C GLY A 146 12.94 14.12 -11.39
N VAL A 147 12.83 12.89 -11.89
CA VAL A 147 11.63 12.39 -12.58
C VAL A 147 10.71 11.73 -11.56
N ARG A 148 9.43 12.13 -11.57
CA ARG A 148 8.39 11.57 -10.71
C ARG A 148 7.26 10.96 -11.54
N VAL A 149 6.85 9.73 -11.20
CA VAL A 149 5.66 9.07 -11.72
C VAL A 149 4.68 8.86 -10.56
N GLY A 150 3.57 9.58 -10.57
CA GLY A 150 2.56 9.55 -9.52
C GLY A 150 1.35 8.70 -9.86
N PHE A 151 0.67 8.18 -8.84
CA PHE A 151 -0.56 7.37 -8.96
C PHE A 151 -1.84 8.19 -8.72
N GLY A 152 -1.70 9.51 -8.52
CA GLY A 152 -2.78 10.37 -8.05
C GLY A 152 -3.12 10.10 -6.57
N GLU A 153 -4.35 10.46 -6.20
CA GLU A 153 -4.89 10.32 -4.85
C GLU A 153 -6.07 9.33 -4.89
N VAL A 154 -6.19 8.52 -3.83
CA VAL A 154 -7.47 7.88 -3.45
C VAL A 154 -7.89 8.40 -2.08
N ARG A 155 -9.14 8.87 -1.98
CA ARG A 155 -9.67 9.55 -0.80
C ARG A 155 -11.06 9.05 -0.49
N THR A 156 -11.28 8.68 0.76
CA THR A 156 -12.57 8.14 1.22
C THR A 156 -12.88 8.66 2.62
N GLU A 157 -14.09 9.19 2.80
CA GLU A 157 -14.64 9.60 4.10
C GLU A 157 -15.49 8.46 4.69
N ILE A 158 -15.36 8.23 6.00
CA ILE A 158 -16.18 7.27 6.73
C ILE A 158 -17.48 7.94 7.13
N LEU A 159 -18.60 7.38 6.66
CA LEU A 159 -19.93 7.82 7.04
C LEU A 159 -20.44 7.03 8.25
N PRO A 160 -21.35 7.62 9.07
CA PRO A 160 -22.06 6.89 10.09
C PRO A 160 -22.77 5.64 9.56
N ALA A 161 -22.89 4.63 10.39
CA ALA A 161 -23.74 3.48 10.10
C ALA A 161 -25.24 3.87 10.10
N ASP A 162 -26.03 3.12 9.34
CA ASP A 162 -27.50 3.25 9.27
C ASP A 162 -28.20 2.82 10.57
#